data_AF-A0A3N5KL95-F1
#
_entry.id   AF-A0A3N5KL95-F1
#
_cell.length_a   1.000
_cell.length_b   1.000
_cell.length_c   1.000
_cell.angle_alpha   90.00
_cell.angle_beta   90.00
_cell.angle_gamma   90.00
#
_symmetry.space_group_name_H-M   'P 1'
#
loop_
_entity.id
_entity.type
_entity.pdbx_description
1 polymer ?
#
loop_
_entity_poly.entity_id
_entity_poly.type
_entity_poly.pdbx_seq_one_letter_code
_entity_poly.pdbx_strand_id
1 'polypeptide(L)' 'MLPPQQRLKIVVLGSGTSVGIPMVGCRCKVCLSTDPRDNRSRPSVLLQYGGRNVVIDT' A
#
# COMPACT_ATOMS: atom_id res chain seq x y z
N MET A 1 -29.68 2.61 -4.37
CA MET A 1 -28.58 1.84 -4.99
C MET A 1 -27.83 2.79 -5.92
N LEU A 2 -26.62 3.22 -5.56
CA LEU A 2 -25.87 4.22 -6.35
C LEU A 2 -25.45 3.61 -7.69
N PRO A 3 -25.47 4.38 -8.80
CA PRO A 3 -25.05 3.88 -10.11
C PRO A 3 -23.59 3.39 -10.06
N PRO A 4 -23.23 2.36 -10.85
CA PRO A 4 -21.91 1.71 -10.81
C PRO A 4 -20.71 2.67 -11.00
N GLN A 5 -20.95 3.88 -11.52
CA GLN A 5 -19.96 4.93 -11.76
C GLN A 5 -19.56 5.73 -10.50
N GLN A 6 -20.16 5.46 -9.32
CA GLN A 6 -19.89 6.17 -8.07
C GLN A 6 -19.20 5.35 -6.96
N ARG A 7 -18.70 4.14 -7.24
CA ARG A 7 -17.95 3.37 -6.24
C ARG A 7 -16.52 3.88 -6.11
N LEU A 8 -16.14 4.27 -4.89
CA LEU A 8 -14.75 4.53 -4.51
C LEU A 8 -14.04 3.19 -4.24
N LYS A 9 -12.94 2.96 -4.94
CA LYS A 9 -11.99 1.87 -4.66
C LYS A 9 -10.70 2.48 -4.12
N ILE A 10 -10.21 1.91 -3.02
CA ILE A 10 -8.93 2.29 -2.41
C ILE A 10 -7.96 1.13 -2.60
N VAL A 11 -6.78 1.42 -3.15
CA VAL A 11 -5.68 0.46 -3.28
C VAL A 11 -4.56 0.90 -2.35
N VAL A 12 -4.14 0.00 -1.46
CA VAL A 12 -2.96 0.21 -0.63
C VAL A 12 -1.73 -0.05 -1.49
N LEU A 13 -1.02 1.02 -1.84
CA LEU A 13 0.24 0.96 -2.61
C LEU A 13 1.43 0.67 -1.71
N GLY A 14 1.34 1.08 -0.45
CA GLY A 14 2.29 0.72 0.59
C GLY A 14 1.72 0.83 2.00
N SER A 15 2.23 0.00 2.88
CA SER A 15 1.73 -0.21 4.26
C SER A 15 2.85 -0.26 5.30
N GLY A 16 4.08 0.05 4.88
CA GLY A 16 5.26 0.05 5.72
C GLY A 16 5.40 1.33 6.54
N THR A 17 6.53 1.43 7.22
CA THR A 17 6.96 2.66 7.92
C THR A 17 7.71 3.56 6.94
N SER A 18 8.26 4.69 7.43
CA SER A 18 9.10 5.59 6.63
C SER A 18 10.31 4.89 5.96
N VAL A 19 10.77 3.77 6.52
CA VAL A 19 11.91 3.00 6.01
C VAL A 19 11.49 1.77 5.19
N GLY A 20 10.22 1.37 5.24
CA GLY A 20 9.74 0.12 4.66
C GLY A 20 10.15 -1.13 5.45
N ILE A 21 9.73 -2.30 4.97
CA ILE A 21 10.16 -3.61 5.47
C ILE A 21 10.48 -4.49 4.24
N PRO A 22 11.65 -5.14 4.18
CA PRO A 22 12.70 -5.20 5.20
C PRO A 22 13.44 -3.87 5.41
N MET A 23 13.79 -3.58 6.67
CA MET A 23 14.70 -2.48 6.98
C MET A 23 16.12 -2.85 6.57
N VAL A 24 16.85 -1.90 5.97
CA VAL A 24 18.26 -2.08 5.59
C VAL A 24 19.08 -2.54 6.81
N GLY A 25 19.63 -3.75 6.73
CA GLY A 25 20.48 -4.36 7.76
C GLY A 25 19.77 -5.19 8.85
N CYS A 26 18.43 -5.23 8.93
CA CYS A 26 17.76 -6.06 9.95
C CYS A 26 17.84 -7.55 9.61
N ARG A 27 18.23 -8.37 10.58
CA ARG A 27 18.11 -9.84 10.54
C ARG A 27 17.04 -10.35 11.50
N CYS A 28 16.10 -9.49 11.85
CA CYS A 28 14.95 -9.81 12.69
C CYS A 28 13.97 -10.74 11.96
N LYS A 29 13.16 -11.46 12.74
CA LYS A 29 12.18 -12.43 12.24
C LYS A 29 11.29 -11.90 11.10
N VAL A 30 10.82 -10.65 11.18
CA VAL A 30 9.94 -10.06 10.17
C VAL A 30 10.70 -9.70 8.89
N CYS A 31 11.92 -9.15 8.99
CA CYS A 31 12.72 -8.82 7.80
C CYS A 31 13.25 -10.06 7.07
N LEU A 32 13.29 -11.21 7.75
CA LEU A 32 13.61 -12.52 7.17
C LEU A 32 12.36 -13.37 6.88
N SER A 33 11.16 -12.80 7.03
CA SER A 33 9.91 -13.50 6.79
C SER A 33 9.78 -13.90 5.33
N THR A 34 9.25 -15.11 5.09
CA THR A 34 8.89 -15.57 3.74
C THR A 34 7.44 -15.25 3.37
N ASP A 35 6.65 -14.65 4.28
CA ASP A 35 5.31 -14.17 3.93
C ASP A 35 5.45 -12.93 3.02
N PRO A 36 4.93 -12.96 1.79
CA PRO A 36 5.01 -11.81 0.88
C PRO A 36 4.33 -10.54 1.44
N ARG A 37 3.41 -10.65 2.40
CA ARG A 37 2.76 -9.49 3.05
C ARG A 37 3.68 -8.74 4.02
N ASP A 38 4.81 -9.32 4.39
CA ASP A 38 5.84 -8.64 5.19
C ASP A 38 6.78 -7.78 4.34
N ASN A 39 6.72 -7.87 3.00
CA ASN A 39 7.40 -6.93 2.12
C ASN A 39 6.53 -5.68 1.93
N ARG A 40 6.91 -4.58 2.57
CA ARG A 40 6.11 -3.36 2.68
C ARG A 40 6.91 -2.15 2.22
N SER A 41 6.43 -1.50 1.17
CA SER A 41 6.88 -0.17 0.75
C SER A 41 6.45 0.91 1.74
N ARG A 42 6.99 2.12 1.59
CA ARG A 42 6.54 3.31 2.32
C ARG A 42 5.04 3.55 2.12
N PRO A 43 4.34 4.14 3.11
CA PRO A 43 2.89 4.27 3.07
C PRO A 43 2.44 5.11 1.86
N SER A 44 1.42 4.63 1.15
CA SER A 44 0.74 5.36 0.07
C SER A 44 -0.56 4.62 -0.31
N VAL A 45 -1.54 5.37 -0.81
CA VAL A 45 -2.80 4.81 -1.34
C VAL A 45 -3.19 5.44 -2.67
N LEU A 46 -3.87 4.66 -3.51
CA LEU A 46 -4.52 5.11 -4.72
C LEU A 46 -6.05 5.08 -4.54
N LEU A 47 -6.68 6.23 -4.79
CA LEU A 47 -8.12 6.38 -4.88
C LEU A 47 -8.56 6.26 -6.34
N GLN A 48 -9.50 5.35 -6.62
CA GLN A 48 -10.11 5.17 -7.93
C GLN A 48 -11.63 5.39 -7.83
N TYR A 49 -12.16 6.36 -8.57
CA TYR A 49 -13.60 6.62 -8.64
C TYR A 49 -13.93 7.38 -9.92
N GLY A 50 -15.08 7.10 -10.54
CA GLY A 50 -15.56 7.83 -11.72
C GLY A 50 -14.54 7.94 -12.87
N GLY A 51 -13.70 6.91 -13.09
CA GLY A 51 -12.64 6.91 -14.10
C GLY A 51 -11.39 7.73 -13.75
N ARG A 52 -11.30 8.28 -12.54
CA ARG A 52 -10.16 9.07 -12.06
C ARG A 52 -9.25 8.23 -11.17
N ASN A 53 -7.96 8.59 -11.17
CA ASN A 53 -6.94 8.04 -10.28
C ASN A 53 -6.30 9.20 -9.50
N VAL A 54 -6.30 9.11 -8.18
CA VAL A 54 -5.65 10.09 -7.29
C VAL A 54 -4.74 9.34 -6.34
N VAL A 55 -3.45 9.66 -6.38
CA VAL A 55 -2.45 9.08 -5.47
C VAL A 55 -2.28 10.00 -4.27
N ILE A 56 -2.19 9.42 -3.07
CA ILE A 56 -1.79 10.10 -1.84
C ILE A 56 -0.37 9.64 -1.51
N ASP A 57 0.55 10.60 -1.33
CA ASP A 57 2.02 10.45 -1.29
C ASP A 57 2.67 10.02 -2.62
N THR A 58 3.99 10.22 -2.77
CA THR A 58 4.78 9.90 -3.98
C THR A 58 6.01 9.07 -3.67
#